data_AF-A0A0C9YKC2-F1
#
_entry.id   AF-A0A0C9YKC2-F1
#
_cell.length_a   1.000
_cell.length_b   1.000
_cell.length_c   1.000
_cell.angle_alpha   90.00
_cell.angle_beta   90.00
_cell.angle_gamma   90.00
#
_symmetry.space_group_name_H-M   'P 1'
#
loop_
_entity.id
_entity.type
_entity.pdbx_description
1 polymer ?
#
loop_
_entity_poly.entity_id
_entity_poly.type
_entity_poly.pdbx_seq_one_letter_code
_entity_poly.pdbx_strand_id
1 'polypeptide(L)'
;MPYGNHCHIPQAVKEQIITMSAHMKPGRIAHVTGISMRTVRQIMELWWKTGLVKRTPLQQGQKRKLNALDIAACLTFLNHDHKVSTRGPFTE
;
A
#
# COMPACT_ATOMS: atom_id res chain seq x y z
N MET A 1 10.45 -21.01 4.83
CA MET A 1 10.82 -19.85 5.68
C MET A 1 9.55 -19.03 5.92
N PRO A 2 9.02 -18.92 7.14
CA PRO A 2 7.84 -18.10 7.36
C PRO A 2 8.25 -16.63 7.26
N TYR A 3 7.64 -15.90 6.33
CA TYR A 3 7.83 -14.46 6.18
C TYR A 3 7.45 -13.78 7.49
N GLY A 4 8.34 -12.92 8.01
CA GLY A 4 8.29 -12.40 9.36
C GLY A 4 6.95 -11.77 9.75
N ASN A 5 6.58 -11.90 11.02
CA ASN A 5 5.42 -11.24 11.62
C ASN A 5 5.48 -9.71 11.42
N HIS A 6 4.85 -9.22 10.35
CA HIS A 6 4.60 -7.80 10.14
C HIS A 6 3.47 -7.37 11.09
N CYS A 7 3.79 -7.21 12.38
CA CYS A 7 2.84 -6.70 13.36
C CYS A 7 2.50 -5.24 13.00
N HIS A 8 1.27 -5.02 12.54
CA HIS A 8 0.77 -3.67 12.34
C HIS A 8 0.63 -2.97 13.69
N ILE A 9 1.47 -1.98 13.93
CA ILE A 9 1.39 -1.14 15.13
C ILE A 9 0.34 -0.04 14.87
N PRO A 10 -0.71 0.07 15.70
CA PRO A 10 -1.71 1.13 15.57
C PRO A 10 -1.10 2.52 15.64
N GLN A 11 -1.72 3.49 14.98
CA GLN A 11 -1.22 4.88 14.94
C GLN A 11 -1.12 5.50 16.34
N ALA A 12 -2.12 5.30 17.18
CA ALA A 12 -2.13 5.80 18.55
C ALA A 12 -0.90 5.36 19.36
N VAL A 13 -0.44 4.12 19.17
CA VAL A 13 0.75 3.58 19.84
C VAL A 13 2.01 4.29 19.34
N LYS A 14 2.09 4.62 18.06
CA LYS A 14 3.23 5.35 17.49
C LYS A 14 3.25 6.81 17.98
N GLU A 15 2.09 7.45 18.12
CA GLU A 15 1.95 8.78 18.71
C GLU A 15 2.39 8.77 20.18
N GLN A 16 1.95 7.77 20.94
CA GLN A 16 2.38 7.59 22.32
C GLN A 16 3.91 7.43 22.44
N ILE A 17 4.56 6.69 21.55
CA ILE A 17 6.04 6.56 21.52
C ILE A 17 6.70 7.93 21.33
N ILE A 18 6.14 8.78 20.49
CA ILE A 18 6.68 10.12 20.23
C ILE A 18 6.47 11.03 21.43
N THR A 19 5.29 11.01 22.06
CA THR A 19 5.05 11.72 23.32
C THR A 19 6.02 11.26 24.41
N MET A 20 6.24 9.95 24.55
CA MET A 20 7.22 9.41 25.49
C MET A 20 8.64 9.84 25.16
N SER A 21 9.00 9.99 23.88
CA SER A 21 10.33 10.42 23.45
C SER A 21 10.69 11.85 23.87
N ALA A 22 9.69 12.69 24.16
CA ALA A 22 9.92 14.02 24.72
C ALA A 22 10.45 13.96 26.17
N HIS A 23 10.20 12.86 26.88
CA HIS A 23 10.51 12.72 28.31
C HIS A 23 11.45 11.57 28.64
N MET A 24 11.68 10.65 27.69
CA MET A 24 12.39 9.39 27.94
C MET A 24 13.34 9.01 26.80
N LYS A 25 14.42 8.31 27.16
CA LYS A 25 15.35 7.73 26.19
C LYS A 25 14.71 6.55 25.43
N PRO A 26 15.03 6.34 24.15
CA PRO A 26 14.44 5.29 23.31
C PRO A 26 14.55 3.86 23.89
N GLY A 27 15.64 3.56 24.60
CA GLY A 27 15.83 2.26 25.24
C GLY A 27 14.84 2.00 26.39
N ARG A 28 14.49 3.04 27.16
CA ARG A 28 13.45 2.93 28.20
C ARG A 28 12.06 2.80 27.58
N ILE A 29 11.80 3.49 26.47
CA ILE A 29 10.53 3.38 25.75
C ILE A 29 10.34 1.95 25.23
N ALA A 30 11.37 1.36 24.64
CA ALA A 30 11.33 -0.04 24.20
C ALA A 30 11.02 -1.01 25.36
N HIS A 31 11.62 -0.80 26.52
CA HIS A 31 11.37 -1.60 27.71
C HIS A 31 9.93 -1.43 28.26
N VAL A 32 9.40 -0.22 28.26
CA VAL A 32 8.05 0.08 28.81
C VAL A 32 6.94 -0.39 27.86
N THR A 33 7.14 -0.24 26.55
CA THR A 33 6.14 -0.58 25.54
C THR A 33 6.24 -2.02 25.04
N GLY A 34 7.33 -2.72 25.33
CA GLY A 34 7.63 -4.05 24.77
C GLY A 34 7.93 -4.03 23.26
N ILE A 35 8.04 -2.85 22.67
CA ILE A 35 8.31 -2.68 21.23
C ILE A 35 9.82 -2.71 21.00
N SER A 36 10.22 -3.36 19.90
CA SER A 36 11.63 -3.45 19.56
C SER A 36 12.28 -2.05 19.47
N MET A 37 13.50 -1.93 19.99
CA MET A 37 14.26 -0.67 19.92
C MET A 37 14.44 -0.18 18.48
N ARG A 38 14.58 -1.11 17.52
CA ARG A 38 14.67 -0.80 16.09
C ARG A 38 13.41 -0.09 15.60
N THR A 39 12.24 -0.56 16.00
CA THR A 39 10.96 0.04 15.61
C THR A 39 10.77 1.42 16.24
N VAL A 40 11.13 1.58 17.51
CA VAL A 40 11.09 2.88 18.19
C VAL A 40 11.97 3.90 17.46
N ARG A 41 13.21 3.52 17.09
CA ARG A 41 14.11 4.39 16.33
C ARG A 41 13.55 4.76 14.96
N GLN A 42 12.99 3.80 14.23
CA GLN A 42 12.38 4.06 12.92
C GLN A 42 11.20 5.06 12.99
N ILE A 43 10.37 4.97 14.04
CA ILE A 43 9.26 5.89 14.25
C ILE A 43 9.78 7.30 14.58
N MET A 44 10.80 7.40 15.45
CA MET A 44 11.41 8.68 15.79
C MET A 44 12.12 9.34 14.60
N GLU A 45 12.88 8.58 13.81
CA GLU A 45 13.52 9.07 12.59
C GLU A 45 12.50 9.56 11.55
N LEU A 46 11.39 8.83 11.42
CA LEU A 46 10.29 9.25 10.55
C LEU A 46 9.68 10.58 11.03
N TRP A 47 9.41 10.68 12.33
CA TRP A 47 8.89 11.90 12.94
C TRP A 47 9.82 13.09 12.73
N TRP A 48 11.12 12.94 12.98
CA TRP A 48 12.10 14.01 12.74
C TRP A 48 12.17 14.47 11.29
N LYS A 49 11.98 13.55 10.33
CA LYS A 49 12.06 13.89 8.89
C LYS A 49 10.79 14.52 8.34
N THR A 50 9.63 14.15 8.87
CA THR A 50 8.33 14.47 8.23
C THR A 50 7.35 15.20 9.14
N GLY A 51 7.58 15.22 10.45
CA GLY A 51 6.59 15.67 11.44
C GLY A 51 5.34 14.79 11.49
N LEU A 52 5.37 13.61 10.86
CA LEU A 52 4.25 12.69 10.76
C LEU A 52 4.61 11.33 11.35
N VAL A 53 3.64 10.74 12.05
CA VAL A 53 3.77 9.41 12.67
C VAL A 53 3.49 8.29 11.67
N LYS A 54 2.81 8.62 10.58
CA LYS A 54 2.43 7.71 9.51
C LYS A 54 3.31 7.97 8.29
N ARG A 55 3.95 6.92 7.76
CA ARG A 55 4.46 6.96 6.39
C ARG A 55 3.26 7.06 5.47
N THR A 56 3.15 8.15 4.73
CA THR A 56 2.21 8.24 3.62
C THR A 56 2.56 7.09 2.68
N PRO A 57 1.63 6.16 2.40
CA PRO A 57 1.90 5.12 1.42
C PRO A 57 2.25 5.82 0.10
N LEU A 58 3.33 5.37 -0.54
CA LEU A 58 3.61 5.75 -1.91
C LEU A 58 2.35 5.47 -2.71
N GLN A 59 1.78 6.50 -3.34
CA GLN A 59 0.59 6.38 -4.18
C GLN A 59 0.79 5.20 -5.12
N GLN A 60 -0.04 4.16 -4.93
CA GLN A 60 0.09 2.94 -5.70
C GLN A 60 -0.48 3.21 -7.09
N GLY A 61 0.42 3.24 -8.08
CA GLY A 61 0.08 3.47 -9.48
C GLY A 61 0.11 4.95 -9.86
N GLN A 62 0.90 5.28 -10.87
CA GLN A 62 0.72 6.50 -11.64
C GLN A 62 -0.65 6.43 -12.31
N LYS A 63 -1.47 7.49 -12.20
CA LYS A 63 -2.74 7.58 -12.95
C LYS A 63 -2.42 7.50 -14.44
N ARG A 64 -2.46 6.31 -15.03
CA ARG A 64 -2.38 6.13 -16.47
C ARG A 64 -3.67 6.71 -17.03
N LYS A 65 -3.55 7.86 -17.71
CA LYS A 65 -4.66 8.42 -18.47
C LYS A 65 -4.95 7.42 -19.58
N LEU A 66 -6.10 6.77 -19.53
CA LEU A 66 -6.52 5.78 -20.54
C LEU A 66 -6.59 6.52 -21.88
N ASN A 67 -5.68 6.22 -22.80
CA ASN A 67 -5.65 6.90 -24.08
C ASN A 67 -6.72 6.28 -25.00
N ALA A 68 -7.22 7.07 -25.96
CA ALA A 68 -8.20 6.59 -26.93
C ALA A 68 -7.72 5.34 -27.71
N LEU A 69 -6.40 5.18 -27.85
CA LEU A 69 -5.77 4.01 -28.45
C LEU A 69 -5.94 2.73 -27.61
N ASP A 70 -5.87 2.86 -26.27
CA ASP A 70 -6.08 1.73 -25.34
C ASP A 70 -7.54 1.27 -25.38
N ILE A 71 -8.47 2.22 -25.51
CA ILE A 71 -9.92 1.95 -25.65
C ILE A 71 -10.19 1.25 -26.99
N ALA A 72 -9.58 1.73 -28.08
CA ALA A 72 -9.72 1.13 -29.40
C ALA A 72 -9.19 -0.30 -29.44
N ALA A 73 -8.05 -0.57 -28.79
CA ALA A 73 -7.51 -1.93 -28.67
C ALA A 73 -8.45 -2.86 -27.89
N CYS A 74 -9.03 -2.41 -26.76
CA CYS A 74 -10.01 -3.21 -26.03
C CYS A 74 -11.26 -3.53 -26.87
N LEU A 75 -11.76 -2.56 -27.63
CA LEU A 75 -12.91 -2.76 -28.50
C LEU A 75 -12.60 -3.73 -29.65
N THR A 76 -11.39 -3.71 -30.23
CA THR A 76 -11.02 -4.68 -31.28
C THR A 76 -10.89 -6.10 -30.74
N PHE A 77 -10.36 -6.28 -29.53
CA PHE A 77 -10.31 -7.59 -28.87
C PHE A 77 -11.70 -8.16 -28.58
N LEU A 78 -12.64 -7.34 -28.09
CA LEU A 78 -14.02 -7.78 -27.84
C LEU A 78 -14.79 -8.11 -29.12
N ASN A 79 -14.50 -7.41 -30.23
CA ASN A 79 -15.14 -7.68 -31.52
C ASN A 79 -14.52 -8.87 -32.28
N HIS A 80 -13.34 -9.35 -31.87
CA HIS A 80 -12.71 -10.52 -32.48
C HIS A 80 -13.37 -11.84 -32.03
N ASP A 81 -13.91 -11.90 -30.81
CA ASP A 81 -14.63 -13.08 -30.28
C ASP A 81 -16.00 -13.32 -30.94
N HIS A 82 -16.60 -12.31 -31.58
CA HIS A 82 -17.95 -12.41 -32.15
C HIS A 82 -18.00 -12.87 -33.62
N LYS A 83 -16.86 -13.27 -34.23
CA LYS A 83 -16.78 -13.71 -35.64
C LYS A 83 -16.59 -15.22 -35.83
N VAL A 84 -16.92 -16.06 -34.83
CA VAL A 84 -17.00 -17.52 -35.01
C VAL A 84 -18.41 -18.02 -34.69
N SER A 85 -19.42 -17.54 -35.42
CA SER A 85 -20.73 -18.21 -35.48
C SER A 85 -21.47 -17.87 -36.77
N THR A 86 -21.00 -18.44 -37.88
CA THR A 86 -21.74 -18.47 -39.16
C THR A 86 -21.73 -19.90 -39.73
N ARG A 87 -22.75 -20.68 -39.36
CA ARG A 87 -23.30 -21.83 -40.10
C ARG A 87 -24.78 -21.88 -39.72
N GLY A 88 -25.80 -21.82 -40.55
CA GLY A 88 -26.03 -21.71 -42.00
C GLY A 88 -27.56 -21.47 -42.16
N PRO A 89 -28.10 -21.28 -43.37
CA PRO A 89 -29.49 -20.89 -43.57
C PRO A 89 -30.44 -22.12 -43.53
N PHE A 90 -31.62 -21.97 -42.94
CA PHE A 90 -32.74 -22.88 -43.12
C PHE A 90 -33.88 -22.12 -43.77
N THR A 91 -34.09 -22.40 -45.06
CA THR A 91 -35.35 -22.20 -45.78
C THR A 91 -35.86 -23.59 -46.12
N GLU A 92 -37.03 -23.96 -45.58
CA GLU A 92 -38.24 -24.47 -46.26
C GLU A 92 -39.33 -24.69 -45.20
#